data_AF-A0A099J078-F1
#
_entry.id   AF-A0A099J078-F1
#
_cell.length_a   1.000
_cell.length_b   1.000
_cell.length_c   1.000
_cell.angle_alpha   90.00
_cell.angle_beta   90.00
_cell.angle_gamma   90.00
#
_symmetry.space_group_name_H-M   'P 1'
#
loop_
_entity.id
_entity.type
_entity.pdbx_description
1 polymer ?
#
loop_
_entity_poly.entity_id
_entity_poly.type
_entity_poly.pdbx_seq_one_letter_code
_entity_poly.pdbx_strand_id
1 'polypeptide(L)'
;MIILDTNVLSEPLRSRPDTAVLFWLGHVNEDLALTSITVGEILTGVRLLPPGHRRDGLMSAIEQTLALYREQVLPYDEHAARTYAALQESRRAAGHPLSVEDGMIAAICQTRGATLAMRNIKDFQGLGIDLIDPWTTPGR
;
A
#
# COMPACT_ATOMS: atom_id res chain seq x y z
N MET A 1 13.67 -1.76 1.78
CA MET A 1 12.37 -1.62 2.47
C MET A 1 11.26 -1.95 1.48
N ILE A 2 10.14 -2.46 1.98
CA ILE A 2 8.96 -2.77 1.18
C ILE A 2 7.79 -1.94 1.72
N ILE A 3 7.10 -1.24 0.83
CA ILE A 3 5.89 -0.49 1.16
C ILE A 3 4.68 -1.39 0.91
N LEU A 4 3.81 -1.52 1.91
CA LEU A 4 2.58 -2.27 1.78
C LEU A 4 1.49 -1.39 1.18
N ASP A 5 0.88 -1.85 0.09
CA ASP A 5 -0.37 -1.29 -0.40
C ASP A 5 -1.55 -1.65 0.54
N THR A 6 -2.66 -0.93 0.41
CA THR A 6 -3.85 -1.10 1.26
C THR A 6 -4.43 -2.51 1.16
N ASN A 7 -4.36 -3.14 -0.02
CA ASN A 7 -4.82 -4.53 -0.18
C ASN A 7 -3.96 -5.54 0.61
N VAL A 8 -2.63 -5.35 0.69
CA VAL A 8 -1.75 -6.23 1.46
C VAL A 8 -1.95 -5.98 2.96
N LEU A 9 -1.98 -4.70 3.36
CA LEU A 9 -2.16 -4.31 4.77
C LEU A 9 -3.48 -4.82 5.35
N SER A 10 -4.56 -4.75 4.58
CA SER A 10 -5.91 -5.11 5.04
C SER A 10 -6.22 -6.60 4.95
N GLU A 11 -5.41 -7.40 4.24
CA GLU A 11 -5.68 -8.82 4.03
C GLU A 11 -5.79 -9.61 5.35
N PRO A 12 -4.89 -9.44 6.36
CA PRO A 12 -5.02 -10.12 7.66
C PRO A 12 -6.29 -9.77 8.45
N LEU A 13 -6.93 -8.63 8.14
CA LEU A 13 -8.14 -8.16 8.81
C LEU A 13 -9.43 -8.77 8.23
N ARG A 14 -9.31 -9.53 7.14
CA ARG A 14 -10.47 -10.15 6.48
C ARG A 14 -10.94 -11.35 7.27
N SER A 15 -12.24 -11.67 7.13
CA SER A 15 -12.83 -12.87 7.73
C SER A 15 -12.23 -14.18 7.18
N ARG A 16 -11.72 -14.15 5.96
CA ARG A 16 -11.04 -15.25 5.28
C ARG A 16 -9.83 -14.68 4.54
N PRO A 17 -8.70 -14.50 5.23
CA PRO A 17 -7.47 -13.99 4.63
C PRO A 17 -6.85 -15.04 3.71
N ASP A 18 -6.14 -14.59 2.67
CA ASP A 18 -5.32 -15.46 1.85
C ASP A 18 -4.08 -15.93 2.62
N THR A 19 -3.89 -17.26 2.70
CA THR A 19 -2.78 -17.87 3.43
C THR A 19 -1.42 -17.53 2.86
N ALA A 20 -1.31 -17.28 1.55
CA ALA A 20 -0.05 -16.91 0.92
C ALA A 20 0.43 -15.54 1.41
N VAL A 21 -0.49 -14.58 1.54
CA VAL A 21 -0.18 -13.23 2.04
C VAL A 21 0.20 -13.28 3.52
N LEU A 22 -0.52 -14.05 4.33
CA LEU A 22 -0.17 -14.24 5.74
C LEU A 22 1.21 -14.88 5.90
N PHE A 23 1.50 -15.89 5.08
CA PHE A 23 2.81 -16.54 5.07
C PHE A 23 3.91 -15.55 4.68
N TRP A 24 3.71 -14.79 3.60
CA TRP A 24 4.67 -13.78 3.14
C TRP A 24 4.92 -12.70 4.20
N LEU A 25 3.87 -12.13 4.81
CA LEU A 25 4.00 -11.14 5.88
C LEU A 25 4.75 -11.68 7.11
N GLY A 26 4.64 -12.99 7.39
CA GLY A 26 5.33 -13.63 8.51
C GLY A 26 6.78 -14.02 8.22
N HIS A 27 7.24 -13.96 6.97
CA HIS A 27 8.57 -14.44 6.55
C HIS A 27 9.40 -13.39 5.79
N VAL A 28 8.82 -12.24 5.45
CA VAL A 28 9.55 -11.14 4.84
C VAL A 28 10.62 -10.62 5.81
N ASN A 29 11.85 -10.49 5.31
CA ASN A 29 13.02 -10.10 6.11
C ASN A 29 13.34 -8.60 5.96
N GLU A 30 12.76 -7.95 4.97
CA GLU A 30 12.89 -6.52 4.69
C GLU A 30 12.02 -5.68 5.63
N ASP A 31 12.52 -4.49 5.98
CA ASP A 31 11.72 -3.50 6.71
C ASP A 31 10.45 -3.15 5.94
N LEU A 32 9.30 -3.29 6.61
CA LEU A 32 7.99 -2.96 6.08
C LEU A 32 7.60 -1.52 6.46
N ALA A 33 6.99 -0.81 5.52
CA ALA A 33 6.54 0.57 5.68
C ALA A 33 5.15 0.78 5.08
N LEU A 34 4.49 1.86 5.48
CA LEU A 34 3.21 2.31 4.91
C LEU A 34 3.38 3.67 4.27
N THR A 35 2.50 4.02 3.33
CA THR A 35 2.37 5.42 2.92
C THR A 35 1.27 6.11 3.75
N SER A 36 1.38 7.43 3.90
CA SER A 36 0.29 8.25 4.43
C SER A 36 -1.02 8.10 3.63
N ILE A 37 -0.94 7.76 2.35
CA ILE A 37 -2.09 7.48 1.47
C ILE A 37 -2.79 6.19 1.91
N THR A 38 -2.02 5.10 2.06
CA THR A 38 -2.49 3.80 2.57
C THR A 38 -3.18 3.93 3.93
N VAL A 39 -2.61 4.73 4.83
CA VAL A 39 -3.22 5.04 6.14
C VAL A 39 -4.57 5.76 5.96
N GLY A 40 -4.64 6.75 5.07
CA GLY A 40 -5.88 7.45 4.73
C GLY A 40 -6.95 6.53 4.15
N GLU A 41 -6.58 5.65 3.21
CA GLU A 41 -7.48 4.71 2.56
C GLU A 41 -8.09 3.72 3.55
N ILE A 42 -7.27 3.06 4.37
CA ILE A 42 -7.77 2.05 5.31
C ILE A 42 -8.67 2.65 6.39
N LEU A 43 -8.33 3.84 6.90
CA LEU A 43 -9.16 4.57 7.86
C LEU A 43 -10.47 5.06 7.24
N THR A 44 -10.43 5.53 6.00
CA THR A 44 -11.64 5.92 5.26
C THR A 44 -12.56 4.72 5.07
N GLY A 45 -12.02 3.58 4.64
CA GLY A 45 -12.79 2.36 4.41
C GLY A 45 -13.60 1.92 5.63
N VAL A 46 -13.01 1.93 6.83
CA VAL A 46 -13.73 1.58 8.06
C VAL A 46 -14.71 2.67 8.51
N ARG A 47 -14.40 3.96 8.30
CA ARG A 47 -15.28 5.09 8.67
C ARG A 47 -16.56 5.14 7.84
N LEU A 48 -16.53 4.65 6.60
CA LEU A 48 -17.68 4.56 5.71
C LEU A 48 -18.64 3.39 6.06
N LEU A 49 -18.26 2.49 6.98
CA LEU A 49 -19.17 1.45 7.45
C LEU A 49 -20.29 2.03 8.35
N PRO A 50 -21.50 1.44 8.32
CA PRO A 50 -22.55 1.78 9.27
C PRO A 50 -22.05 1.65 10.72
N PRO A 51 -22.48 2.54 11.64
CA PRO A 51 -22.17 2.42 13.06
C PRO A 51 -22.60 1.05 13.63
N GLY A 52 -21.77 0.49 14.51
CA GLY A 52 -22.07 -0.76 15.20
C GLY A 52 -20.82 -1.63 15.45
N HIS A 53 -21.02 -2.74 16.16
CA HIS A 53 -19.94 -3.60 16.65
C HIS A 53 -18.91 -4.01 15.59
N ARG A 54 -19.36 -4.27 14.35
CA ARG A 54 -18.46 -4.63 13.25
C ARG A 54 -17.49 -3.49 12.91
N ARG A 55 -17.99 -2.26 12.82
CA ARG A 55 -17.16 -1.08 12.54
C ARG A 55 -16.21 -0.82 13.69
N ASP A 56 -16.68 -0.90 14.93
CA ASP A 56 -15.87 -0.61 16.12
C ASP A 56 -14.74 -1.63 16.29
N GLY A 57 -15.04 -2.93 16.09
CA GLY A 57 -14.05 -3.99 16.12
C GLY A 57 -13.00 -3.85 15.01
N LEU A 58 -13.42 -3.55 13.78
CA LEU A 58 -12.49 -3.35 12.67
C LEU A 58 -11.64 -2.09 12.87
N MET A 59 -12.21 -0.99 13.36
CA MET A 59 -11.48 0.23 13.67
C MET A 59 -10.40 -0.04 14.72
N SER A 60 -10.75 -0.74 15.80
CA SER A 60 -9.80 -1.12 16.83
C SER A 60 -8.66 -1.99 16.29
N ALA A 61 -8.97 -2.95 15.40
CA ALA A 61 -7.94 -3.77 14.76
C ALA A 61 -7.03 -2.95 13.84
N ILE A 62 -7.59 -2.05 13.02
CA ILE A 62 -6.81 -1.16 12.14
C ILE A 62 -5.88 -0.28 12.96
N GLU A 63 -6.37 0.37 14.01
CA GLU A 63 -5.54 1.25 14.86
C GLU A 63 -4.39 0.48 15.52
N GLN A 64 -4.64 -0.77 15.97
CA GLN A 64 -3.59 -1.65 16.48
C GLN A 64 -2.55 -1.99 15.41
N THR A 65 -2.99 -2.32 14.19
CA THR A 65 -2.07 -2.58 13.06
C THR A 65 -1.26 -1.34 12.72
N LEU A 66 -1.88 -0.15 12.59
CA LEU A 66 -1.20 1.10 12.29
C LEU A 66 -0.17 1.49 13.35
N ALA A 67 -0.43 1.16 14.63
CA ALA A 67 0.52 1.40 15.70
C ALA A 67 1.84 0.63 15.51
N LEU A 68 1.83 -0.52 14.84
CA LEU A 68 3.04 -1.31 14.54
C LEU A 68 3.96 -0.62 13.51
N TYR A 69 3.40 0.26 12.69
CA TYR A 69 4.11 0.95 11.59
C TYR A 69 4.29 2.44 11.83
N ARG A 70 4.01 2.94 13.05
CA ARG A 70 3.90 4.38 13.31
C ARG A 70 5.15 5.17 12.91
N GLU A 71 6.33 4.59 13.09
CA GLU A 71 7.61 5.21 12.74
C GLU A 71 8.00 4.99 11.28
N GLN A 72 7.29 4.11 10.57
CA GLN A 72 7.52 3.71 9.18
C GLN A 72 6.38 4.18 8.24
N VAL A 73 5.64 5.22 8.64
CA VAL A 73 4.67 5.87 7.74
C VAL A 73 5.37 6.97 6.93
N LEU A 74 5.46 6.76 5.62
CA LEU A 74 6.09 7.65 4.67
C LEU A 74 5.11 8.75 4.20
N PRO A 75 5.46 10.04 4.37
CA PRO A 75 4.58 11.13 3.98
C PRO A 75 4.56 11.34 2.47
N TYR A 76 3.44 11.85 1.94
CA TYR A 76 3.42 12.48 0.62
C TYR A 76 3.92 13.92 0.75
N ASP A 77 5.24 14.08 0.59
CA ASP A 77 5.94 15.37 0.70
C ASP A 77 6.12 16.06 -0.68
N GLU A 78 6.78 17.22 -0.70
CA GLU A 78 7.04 17.97 -1.94
C GLU A 78 7.84 17.15 -2.96
N HIS A 79 8.78 16.31 -2.51
CA HIS A 79 9.60 15.52 -3.40
C HIS A 79 8.76 14.42 -4.07
N ALA A 80 7.91 13.74 -3.29
CA ALA A 80 6.91 12.82 -3.84
C ALA A 80 5.94 13.53 -4.80
N ALA A 81 5.52 14.76 -4.50
CA ALA A 81 4.61 15.51 -5.37
C ALA A 81 5.20 15.87 -6.73
N ARG A 82 6.49 16.23 -6.79
CA ARG A 82 7.20 16.48 -8.06
C ARG A 82 7.34 15.20 -8.88
N THR A 83 7.69 14.10 -8.22
CA THR A 83 7.79 12.77 -8.85
C THR A 83 6.44 12.30 -9.38
N TYR A 84 5.36 12.50 -8.62
CA TYR A 84 3.99 12.22 -9.06
C TYR A 84 3.63 12.92 -10.37
N ALA A 85 3.97 14.21 -10.50
CA ALA A 85 3.68 14.98 -11.71
C ALA A 85 4.39 14.38 -12.94
N ALA A 86 5.67 14.02 -12.80
CA ALA A 86 6.43 13.38 -13.88
C ALA A 86 5.89 11.99 -14.24
N LEU A 87 5.51 11.17 -13.23
CA LEU A 87 4.89 9.87 -13.46
C LEU A 87 3.57 10.00 -14.21
N GLN A 88 2.72 10.96 -13.83
CA GLN A 88 1.44 11.18 -14.51
C GLN A 88 1.61 11.70 -15.93
N GLU A 89 2.56 12.58 -16.20
CA GLU A 89 2.89 13.03 -17.56
C GLU A 89 3.25 11.83 -18.45
N SER A 90 4.22 11.02 -17.99
CA SER A 90 4.68 9.82 -18.70
C SER A 90 3.54 8.82 -18.94
N ARG A 91 2.74 8.52 -17.91
CA ARG A 91 1.63 7.57 -17.99
C ARG A 91 0.47 8.03 -18.86
N ARG A 92 0.17 9.33 -18.85
CA ARG A 92 -0.81 9.92 -19.78
C ARG A 92 -0.33 9.84 -21.23
N ALA A 93 0.93 10.15 -21.49
CA ALA A 93 1.51 10.02 -22.82
C ALA A 93 1.46 8.57 -23.34
N ALA A 94 1.60 7.59 -22.44
CA ALA A 94 1.48 6.16 -22.76
C ALA A 94 0.03 5.64 -22.86
N GLY A 95 -1.00 6.47 -22.65
CA GLY A 95 -2.42 6.07 -22.73
C GLY A 95 -2.93 5.27 -21.53
N HIS A 96 -2.16 5.19 -20.44
CA HIS A 96 -2.47 4.40 -19.25
C HIS A 96 -2.27 5.24 -17.97
N PRO A 97 -3.08 6.30 -17.76
CA PRO A 97 -2.95 7.17 -16.60
C PRO A 97 -3.19 6.40 -15.30
N LEU A 98 -2.44 6.75 -14.24
CA LEU A 98 -2.68 6.21 -12.90
C LEU A 98 -3.85 6.95 -12.25
N SER A 99 -4.51 6.28 -11.30
CA SER A 99 -5.33 7.00 -10.32
C SER A 99 -4.47 7.98 -9.52
N VAL A 100 -5.11 8.93 -8.83
CA VAL A 100 -4.37 9.93 -8.05
C VAL A 100 -3.63 9.24 -6.91
N GLU A 101 -4.31 8.34 -6.21
CA GLU A 101 -3.83 7.58 -5.07
C GLU A 101 -2.68 6.65 -5.48
N ASP A 102 -2.86 5.86 -6.54
CA ASP A 102 -1.81 4.98 -7.08
C ASP A 102 -0.57 5.77 -7.52
N GLY A 103 -0.78 6.93 -8.15
CA GLY A 103 0.30 7.82 -8.53
C GLY A 103 1.06 8.37 -7.33
N MET A 104 0.36 8.77 -6.26
CA MET A 104 0.99 9.25 -5.03
C MET A 104 1.79 8.14 -4.35
N ILE A 105 1.24 6.93 -4.26
CA ILE A 105 1.94 5.75 -3.71
C ILE A 105 3.19 5.44 -4.54
N ALA A 106 3.05 5.33 -5.87
CA ALA A 106 4.18 5.08 -6.76
C ALA A 106 5.29 6.14 -6.63
N ALA A 107 4.92 7.41 -6.49
CA ALA A 107 5.88 8.49 -6.31
C ALA A 107 6.63 8.39 -4.97
N ILE A 108 5.96 8.01 -3.89
CA ILE A 108 6.61 7.74 -2.60
C ILE A 108 7.57 6.55 -2.75
N CYS A 109 7.15 5.46 -3.40
CA CYS A 109 8.02 4.31 -3.64
C CYS A 109 9.28 4.71 -4.42
N GLN A 110 9.12 5.47 -5.51
CA GLN A 110 10.23 5.88 -6.37
C GLN A 110 11.21 6.80 -5.63
N THR A 111 10.71 7.79 -4.89
CA THR A 111 11.57 8.72 -4.14
C THR A 111 12.33 8.06 -2.99
N ARG A 112 11.83 6.94 -2.48
CA ARG A 112 12.44 6.18 -1.38
C ARG A 112 13.25 4.97 -1.87
N GLY A 113 13.27 4.70 -3.17
CA GLY A 113 13.87 3.49 -3.74
C GLY A 113 13.26 2.21 -3.15
N ALA A 114 11.96 2.23 -2.85
CA ALA A 114 11.25 1.16 -2.18
C ALA A 114 10.51 0.26 -3.17
N THR A 115 10.36 -1.00 -2.79
CA THR A 115 9.51 -1.98 -3.50
C THR A 115 8.07 -1.84 -3.03
N LEU A 116 7.10 -1.87 -3.94
CA LEU A 116 5.67 -1.87 -3.60
C LEU A 116 5.13 -3.31 -3.56
N ALA A 117 4.61 -3.72 -2.41
CA ALA A 117 3.86 -4.96 -2.28
C ALA A 117 2.38 -4.69 -2.56
N MET A 118 1.84 -5.29 -3.61
CA MET A 118 0.44 -5.12 -4.03
C MET A 118 -0.05 -6.33 -4.84
N ARG A 119 -1.37 -6.56 -4.86
CA ARG A 119 -1.95 -7.66 -5.64
C ARG A 119 -1.90 -7.45 -7.16
N ASN A 120 -2.20 -6.24 -7.63
CA ASN A 120 -2.40 -5.96 -9.07
C ASN A 120 -1.22 -5.20 -9.69
N ILE A 121 -0.09 -5.87 -9.85
CA ILE A 121 1.17 -5.23 -10.30
C ILE A 121 1.13 -4.67 -11.74
N LYS A 122 0.18 -5.11 -12.59
CA LYS A 122 0.13 -4.76 -14.02
C LYS A 122 0.03 -3.25 -14.25
N ASP A 123 -0.80 -2.59 -13.45
CA ASP A 123 -1.06 -1.16 -13.60
C ASP A 123 0.17 -0.31 -13.24
N PHE A 124 1.14 -0.89 -12.52
CA PHE A 124 2.37 -0.23 -12.07
C PHE A 124 3.62 -0.62 -12.87
N GLN A 125 3.51 -1.55 -13.84
CA GLN A 125 4.64 -1.93 -14.69
C GLN A 125 5.21 -0.73 -15.47
N GLY A 126 6.53 -0.64 -15.55
CA GLY A 126 7.19 0.46 -16.28
C GLY A 126 7.25 1.81 -15.55
N LEU A 127 6.86 1.89 -14.27
CA LEU A 127 7.04 3.11 -13.45
C LEU A 127 8.46 3.27 -12.89
N GLY A 128 9.35 2.29 -13.10
CA GLY A 128 10.68 2.29 -12.51
C GLY A 128 10.66 2.06 -11.00
N ILE A 129 9.64 1.36 -10.49
CA ILE A 129 9.56 0.85 -9.12
C ILE A 129 9.55 -0.68 -9.16
N ASP A 130 10.17 -1.30 -8.16
CA ASP A 130 10.09 -2.74 -7.98
C ASP A 130 8.72 -3.12 -7.41
N LEU A 131 8.17 -4.25 -7.86
CA LEU A 131 6.85 -4.73 -7.50
C LEU A 131 6.92 -6.15 -6.97
N ILE A 132 6.19 -6.44 -5.91
CA ILE A 132 6.00 -7.80 -5.38
C ILE A 132 4.50 -8.05 -5.26
N ASP A 133 4.07 -9.23 -5.71
CA ASP A 133 2.72 -9.75 -5.47
C ASP A 133 2.80 -10.86 -4.40
N PRO A 134 2.39 -10.58 -3.14
CA PRO A 134 2.40 -11.57 -2.06
C PRO A 134 1.46 -12.76 -2.27
N TRP A 135 0.50 -12.68 -3.20
CA TRP A 135 -0.39 -13.80 -3.52
C TRP A 135 0.31 -14.85 -4.39
N THR A 136 1.36 -14.48 -5.13
CA THR A 136 2.06 -15.38 -6.05
C THR A 136 3.53 -15.59 -5.72
N THR A 137 4.09 -14.78 -4.81
CA THR A 137 5.51 -14.84 -4.44
C THR A 137 5.67 -15.63 -3.14
N PRO A 138 6.37 -16.78 -3.13
CA PRO A 138 6.72 -17.45 -1.89
C PRO A 138 7.57 -16.53 -1.01
N GLY A 139 7.32 -16.49 0.30
CA GLY A 139 8.21 -15.82 1.26
C GLY A 139 9.64 -16.34 1.06
N ARG A 140 10.60 -15.44 0.86
CA ARG A 140 12.01 -15.79 0.64
C ARG A 140 12.75 -15.92 1.95
#